data_AF-A0A961I8Z8-F1
#
_entry.id   AF-A0A961I8Z8-F1
#
_cell.length_a   1.000
_cell.length_b   1.000
_cell.length_c   1.000
_cell.angle_alpha   90.00
_cell.angle_beta   90.00
_cell.angle_gamma   90.00
#
_symmetry.space_group_name_H-M   'P 1'
#
loop_
_entity.id
_entity.type
_entity.pdbx_description
1 polymer ?
#
loop_
_entity_poly.entity_id
_entity_poly.type
_entity_poly.pdbx_seq_one_letter_code
_entity_poly.pdbx_strand_id
1 'polypeptide(L)'
;TARLRRAKRSSEDIFEQLTAIAYTYWDFATENRELHRVMFGTGMGGATYRRVFPSLPTSYRVYLETLRRGSQSGAIPHNRTQYRAIARTMWAWMFGVITLEMTDMLRAAPGDHPIEEGIRLFIALLRSGVLF
;
A
#
# COMPACT_ATOMS: atom_id res chain seq x y z
N THR A 1 -8.98 -5.13 8.64
CA THR A 1 -7.68 -5.28 9.35
C THR A 1 -7.18 -6.70 9.53
N ALA A 2 -8.03 -7.71 9.75
CA ALA A 2 -7.59 -9.11 9.88
C ALA A 2 -6.96 -9.67 8.59
N ARG A 3 -7.54 -9.39 7.41
CA ARG A 3 -6.98 -9.79 6.10
C ARG A 3 -5.55 -9.27 5.88
N LEU A 4 -5.28 -7.98 6.11
CA LEU A 4 -3.94 -7.39 5.99
C LEU A 4 -2.90 -8.03 6.93
N ARG A 5 -3.31 -8.34 8.17
CA ARG A 5 -2.43 -9.06 9.11
C ARG A 5 -2.23 -10.53 8.72
N ARG A 6 -3.15 -11.13 7.98
CA ARG A 6 -3.02 -12.48 7.42
C ARG A 6 -2.09 -12.49 6.22
N ALA A 7 -2.25 -11.54 5.30
CA ALA A 7 -1.36 -11.32 4.17
C ALA A 7 0.09 -11.06 4.62
N LYS A 8 0.30 -10.28 5.67
CA LYS A 8 1.65 -10.11 6.26
C LYS A 8 2.23 -11.42 6.82
N ARG A 9 1.40 -12.38 7.23
CA ARG A 9 1.82 -13.65 7.84
C ARG A 9 1.85 -14.81 6.85
N SER A 10 1.44 -14.61 5.60
CA SER A 10 1.38 -15.69 4.61
C SER A 10 2.72 -16.00 3.96
N SER A 11 3.74 -15.18 4.20
CA SER A 11 5.11 -15.40 3.71
C SER A 11 6.12 -14.84 4.70
N GLU A 12 7.31 -15.43 4.75
CA GLU A 12 8.48 -14.89 5.45
C GLU A 12 9.20 -13.82 4.60
N ASP A 13 9.09 -13.90 3.27
CA ASP A 13 9.71 -12.96 2.34
C ASP A 13 9.03 -11.57 2.43
N ILE A 14 9.85 -10.53 2.61
CA ILE A 14 9.38 -9.15 2.78
C ILE A 14 8.70 -8.62 1.51
N PHE A 15 9.20 -8.97 0.32
CA PHE A 15 8.68 -8.54 -0.96
C PHE A 15 7.34 -9.22 -1.27
N GLU A 16 7.21 -10.50 -0.93
CA GLU A 16 5.92 -11.20 -1.00
C GLU A 16 4.90 -10.59 -0.04
N GLN A 17 5.30 -10.25 1.18
CA GLN A 17 4.43 -9.53 2.12
C GLN A 17 3.98 -8.16 1.57
N LEU A 18 4.88 -7.38 0.98
CA LEU A 18 4.55 -6.09 0.35
C LEU A 18 3.57 -6.25 -0.80
N THR A 19 3.76 -7.29 -1.62
CA THR A 19 2.85 -7.65 -2.72
C THR A 19 1.48 -7.99 -2.16
N ALA A 20 1.40 -8.95 -1.22
CA ALA A 20 0.13 -9.39 -0.65
C ALA A 20 -0.63 -8.24 0.04
N ILE A 21 0.07 -7.31 0.69
CA ILE A 21 -0.55 -6.10 1.27
C ILE A 21 -1.13 -5.19 0.18
N ALA A 22 -0.40 -4.96 -0.91
CA ALA A 22 -0.86 -4.12 -2.01
C ALA A 22 -2.14 -4.67 -2.65
N TYR A 23 -2.16 -5.97 -2.98
CA TYR A 23 -3.34 -6.64 -3.53
C TYR A 23 -4.51 -6.61 -2.55
N THR A 24 -4.27 -6.95 -1.27
CA THR A 24 -5.34 -6.89 -0.25
C THR A 24 -5.92 -5.48 -0.08
N TYR A 25 -5.09 -4.44 -0.23
CA TYR A 25 -5.56 -3.06 -0.14
C TYR A 25 -6.36 -2.64 -1.36
N TRP A 26 -5.92 -3.04 -2.56
CA TRP A 26 -6.66 -2.87 -3.80
C TRP A 26 -8.04 -3.52 -3.72
N ASP A 27 -8.11 -4.81 -3.41
CA ASP A 27 -9.37 -5.57 -3.31
C ASP A 27 -10.31 -4.90 -2.30
N PHE A 28 -9.79 -4.51 -1.15
CA PHE A 28 -10.60 -3.81 -0.15
C PHE A 28 -11.15 -2.48 -0.70
N ALA A 29 -10.33 -1.70 -1.38
CA ALA A 29 -10.73 -0.40 -1.90
C ALA A 29 -11.77 -0.52 -3.02
N THR A 30 -11.62 -1.48 -3.94
CA THR A 30 -12.54 -1.71 -5.06
C THR A 30 -13.83 -2.42 -4.63
N GLU A 31 -13.77 -3.34 -3.65
CA GLU A 31 -14.96 -3.96 -3.03
C GLU A 31 -15.77 -2.94 -2.21
N ASN A 32 -15.14 -1.86 -1.71
CA ASN A 32 -15.75 -0.89 -0.80
C ASN A 32 -15.59 0.55 -1.33
N ARG A 33 -15.97 0.81 -2.59
CA ARG A 33 -15.83 2.13 -3.25
C ARG A 33 -16.39 3.29 -2.42
N GLU A 34 -17.57 3.14 -1.83
CA GLU A 34 -18.20 4.19 -1.00
C GLU A 34 -17.44 4.44 0.30
N LEU A 35 -16.94 3.38 0.95
CA LEU A 35 -16.10 3.52 2.15
C LEU A 35 -14.78 4.22 1.82
N HIS A 36 -14.16 3.89 0.69
CA HIS A 36 -12.95 4.58 0.23
C HIS A 36 -13.22 6.05 -0.12
N ARG A 37 -14.34 6.35 -0.78
CA ARG A 37 -14.78 7.74 -1.04
C ARG A 37 -14.99 8.52 0.25
N VAL A 38 -15.48 7.91 1.33
CA VAL A 38 -15.62 8.57 2.64
C VAL A 38 -14.29 8.68 3.39
N MET A 39 -13.44 7.65 3.32
CA MET A 39 -12.10 7.63 3.92
C MET A 39 -11.18 8.73 3.37
N PHE A 40 -11.37 9.09 2.09
CA PHE A 40 -10.43 9.92 1.34
C PHE A 40 -11.09 11.06 0.56
N GLY A 41 -12.41 11.20 0.69
CA GLY A 41 -13.17 12.30 0.12
C GLY A 41 -12.83 13.61 0.81
N THR A 42 -12.57 14.61 -0.04
CA THR A 42 -12.47 16.05 0.22
C THR A 42 -13.76 16.69 0.78
N GLY A 43 -14.67 15.91 1.36
CA GLY A 43 -15.79 16.45 2.14
C GLY A 43 -15.32 16.96 3.51
N MET A 44 -16.08 17.88 4.12
CA MET A 44 -15.81 18.54 5.43
C MET A 44 -15.72 17.58 6.65
N GLY A 45 -15.04 16.44 6.56
CA GLY A 45 -15.14 15.35 7.54
C GLY A 45 -13.88 14.52 7.76
N GLY A 46 -12.73 14.85 7.16
CA GLY A 46 -11.48 14.11 7.35
C GLY A 46 -11.05 13.98 8.84
N ALA A 47 -11.41 14.95 9.68
CA ALA A 47 -11.22 14.89 11.13
C ALA A 47 -12.25 13.99 11.85
N THR A 48 -13.47 13.90 11.31
CA THR A 48 -14.58 13.09 11.82
C THR A 48 -14.32 11.59 11.65
N TYR A 49 -13.62 11.19 10.57
CA TYR A 49 -13.33 9.78 10.30
C TYR A 49 -12.42 9.09 11.33
N ARG A 50 -11.37 9.76 11.81
CA ARG A 50 -10.50 9.23 12.90
C ARG A 50 -11.27 8.98 14.19
N ARG A 51 -12.34 9.75 14.43
CA ARG A 51 -13.24 9.59 15.58
C ARG A 51 -14.21 8.42 15.41
N VAL A 52 -14.71 8.19 14.20
CA VAL A 52 -15.71 7.14 13.92
C VAL A 52 -15.07 5.76 13.73
N PHE A 53 -13.84 5.68 13.19
CA PHE A 53 -13.13 4.41 12.99
C PHE A 53 -11.73 4.39 13.64
N PRO A 54 -11.65 4.51 14.98
CA PRO A 54 -10.38 4.52 15.73
C PRO A 54 -9.62 3.18 15.63
N SER A 55 -10.33 2.10 15.30
CA SER A 55 -9.84 0.73 15.17
C SER A 55 -9.41 0.34 13.75
N LEU A 56 -9.21 1.31 12.86
CA LEU A 56 -8.41 1.11 11.64
C LEU A 56 -6.93 1.36 11.96
N PRO A 57 -6.14 0.32 12.29
CA PRO A 57 -4.75 0.28 11.90
C PRO A 57 -4.69 0.60 10.42
N THR A 58 -4.24 1.82 10.16
CA THR A 58 -3.96 2.40 8.85
C THR A 58 -3.26 1.31 8.06
N SER A 59 -3.82 0.82 6.95
CA SER A 59 -3.15 -0.11 6.03
C SER A 59 -1.70 0.34 5.77
N TYR A 60 -1.50 1.67 5.74
CA TYR A 60 -0.21 2.34 5.80
C TYR A 60 0.73 1.91 6.96
N ARG A 61 0.25 1.76 8.20
CA ARG A 61 1.07 1.26 9.33
C ARG A 61 1.55 -0.18 9.10
N VAL A 62 0.70 -1.05 8.56
CA VAL A 62 1.10 -2.44 8.24
C VAL A 62 2.19 -2.42 7.16
N TYR A 63 2.02 -1.55 6.16
CA TYR A 63 2.97 -1.34 5.08
C TYR A 63 4.32 -0.79 5.57
N LEU A 64 4.26 0.31 6.34
CA LEU A 64 5.41 0.96 6.96
C LEU A 64 6.22 0.00 7.83
N GLU A 65 5.52 -0.81 8.64
CA GLU A 65 6.15 -1.80 9.51
C GLU A 65 6.86 -2.91 8.72
N THR A 66 6.31 -3.30 7.57
CA THR A 66 6.91 -4.30 6.69
C THR A 66 8.20 -3.77 6.06
N LEU A 67 8.19 -2.52 5.58
CA LEU A 67 9.38 -1.84 5.08
C LEU A 67 10.43 -1.62 6.18
N ARG A 68 10.00 -1.26 7.41
CA ARG A 68 10.88 -1.14 8.57
C ARG A 68 11.60 -2.45 8.86
N ARG A 69 10.88 -3.56 8.87
CA ARG A 69 11.46 -4.90 9.04
C ARG A 69 12.43 -5.26 7.92
N GLY A 70 12.08 -4.99 6.66
CA GLY A 70 12.97 -5.23 5.51
C GLY A 70 14.28 -4.45 5.63
N SER A 71 14.22 -3.18 6.04
CA SER A 71 15.42 -2.36 6.27
C SER A 71 16.24 -2.81 7.50
N GLN A 72 15.58 -3.22 8.59
CA GLN A 72 16.27 -3.67 9.80
C GLN A 72 17.00 -5.00 9.62
N SER A 73 16.37 -5.93 8.88
CA SER A 73 16.93 -7.26 8.57
C SER A 73 17.99 -7.25 7.46
N GLY A 74 18.13 -6.15 6.71
CA GLY A 74 19.03 -6.06 5.57
C GLY A 74 18.45 -6.65 4.27
N ALA A 75 17.23 -7.18 4.30
CA ALA A 75 16.55 -7.67 3.08
C ALA A 75 16.30 -6.55 2.06
N ILE A 76 16.14 -5.31 2.54
CA ILE A 76 16.09 -4.10 1.72
C ILE A 76 17.43 -3.35 1.91
N PRO A 77 18.32 -3.31 0.91
CA PRO A 77 19.67 -2.72 0.99
C PRO A 77 19.69 -1.18 0.99
N HIS A 78 18.76 -0.53 1.69
CA HIS A 78 18.69 0.93 1.86
C HIS A 78 18.98 1.36 3.30
N ASN A 79 19.38 2.61 3.49
CA ASN A 79 19.67 3.14 4.82
C ASN A 79 18.40 3.08 5.72
N ARG A 80 18.60 2.72 6.99
CA ARG A 80 17.55 2.64 8.04
C ARG A 80 16.75 3.92 8.24
N THR A 81 17.22 5.05 7.71
CA THR A 81 16.49 6.33 7.73
C THR A 81 15.48 6.47 6.58
N GLN A 82 15.59 5.66 5.52
CA GLN A 82 14.88 5.87 4.26
C GLN A 82 13.56 5.12 4.13
N TYR A 83 13.31 4.07 4.94
CA TYR A 83 12.08 3.26 4.84
C TYR A 83 10.80 4.09 4.95
N ARG A 84 10.83 5.22 5.67
CA ARG A 84 9.69 6.16 5.79
C ARG A 84 9.43 6.92 4.50
N ALA A 85 10.47 7.30 3.76
CA ALA A 85 10.32 7.96 2.47
C ALA A 85 9.76 6.96 1.44
N ILE A 86 10.37 5.77 1.37
CA ILE A 86 9.91 4.65 0.54
C ILE A 86 8.43 4.33 0.81
N ALA A 87 8.05 4.19 2.08
CA ALA A 87 6.67 3.90 2.47
C ALA A 87 5.70 4.97 1.98
N ARG A 88 6.04 6.26 2.11
CA ARG A 88 5.19 7.36 1.65
C ARG A 88 5.05 7.35 0.13
N THR A 89 6.14 7.12 -0.61
CA THR A 89 6.14 7.10 -2.08
C THR A 89 5.27 5.97 -2.62
N MET A 90 5.53 4.73 -2.18
CA MET A 90 4.74 3.57 -2.58
C MET A 90 3.27 3.72 -2.18
N TRP A 91 3.00 4.28 -1.00
CA TRP A 91 1.63 4.53 -0.54
C TRP A 91 0.91 5.57 -1.41
N ALA A 92 1.58 6.69 -1.74
CA ALA A 92 1.02 7.72 -2.60
C ALA A 92 0.74 7.21 -4.01
N TRP A 93 1.65 6.42 -4.58
CA TRP A 93 1.44 5.76 -5.87
C TRP A 93 0.20 4.84 -5.82
N MET A 94 0.14 3.92 -4.86
CA MET A 94 -0.98 2.98 -4.73
C MET A 94 -2.32 3.70 -4.56
N PHE A 95 -2.31 4.77 -3.78
CA PHE A 95 -3.46 5.66 -3.60
C PHE A 95 -3.89 6.33 -4.93
N GLY A 96 -2.92 6.83 -5.71
CA GLY A 96 -3.18 7.42 -7.02
C GLY A 96 -3.84 6.43 -7.99
N VAL A 97 -3.31 5.21 -8.07
CA VAL A 97 -3.86 4.15 -8.95
C VAL A 97 -5.31 3.80 -8.54
N ILE A 98 -5.57 3.60 -7.25
CA ILE A 98 -6.93 3.34 -6.74
C ILE A 98 -7.87 4.51 -7.00
N THR A 99 -7.38 5.75 -6.88
CA THR A 99 -8.20 6.93 -7.16
C THR A 99 -8.60 6.98 -8.63
N LEU A 100 -7.65 6.72 -9.54
CA LEU A 100 -7.91 6.64 -10.98
C LEU A 100 -8.92 5.53 -11.32
N GLU A 101 -8.82 4.38 -10.66
CA GLU A 101 -9.80 3.29 -10.80
C GLU A 101 -11.19 3.74 -10.36
N MET A 102 -11.30 4.45 -9.23
CA MET A 102 -12.58 4.86 -8.68
C MET A 102 -13.30 5.94 -9.49
N THR A 103 -12.54 6.73 -10.24
CA THR A 103 -13.05 7.75 -11.16
C THR A 103 -13.14 7.26 -12.60
N ASP A 104 -12.95 5.96 -12.83
CA ASP A 104 -12.98 5.32 -14.16
C ASP A 104 -12.01 5.98 -15.16
N MET A 105 -10.89 6.52 -14.64
CA MET A 105 -9.82 7.16 -15.40
C MET A 105 -8.61 6.24 -15.60
N LEU A 106 -8.58 5.08 -14.94
CA LEU A 106 -7.52 4.11 -15.08
C LEU A 106 -7.66 3.35 -16.40
N ARG A 107 -6.61 3.37 -17.23
CA ARG A 107 -6.54 2.60 -18.46
C ARG A 107 -5.56 1.44 -18.28
N ALA A 108 -6.05 0.33 -17.74
CA ALA A 108 -5.31 -0.92 -17.68
C ALA A 108 -5.61 -1.78 -18.92
N ALA A 109 -4.63 -2.55 -19.39
CA ALA A 109 -4.86 -3.53 -20.45
C ALA A 109 -5.80 -4.64 -19.94
N PRO A 110 -6.69 -5.19 -20.80
CA PRO A 110 -7.55 -6.29 -20.39
C PRO A 110 -6.74 -7.49 -19.88
N GLY A 111 -7.03 -7.94 -18.66
CA GLY A 111 -6.38 -9.10 -18.03
C GLY A 111 -5.23 -8.78 -17.07
N ASP A 112 -4.74 -7.53 -17.05
CA ASP A 112 -3.69 -7.12 -16.13
C ASP A 112 -4.27 -6.63 -14.79
N HIS A 113 -3.66 -7.03 -13.68
CA HIS A 113 -4.04 -6.49 -12.39
C HIS A 113 -3.47 -5.05 -12.26
N PRO A 114 -4.28 -4.00 -11.97
CA PRO A 114 -3.83 -2.62 -12.20
C PRO A 114 -2.73 -2.08 -11.28
N ILE A 115 -2.34 -2.83 -10.24
CA ILE A 115 -1.22 -2.50 -9.34
C ILE A 115 0.01 -3.37 -9.61
N GLU A 116 -0.11 -4.42 -10.42
CA GLU A 116 0.91 -5.46 -10.58
C GLU A 116 2.21 -4.92 -11.17
N GLU A 117 2.09 -4.10 -12.22
CA GLU A 117 3.25 -3.49 -12.87
C GLU A 117 4.03 -2.62 -11.87
N GLY A 118 3.34 -1.72 -11.16
CA GLY A 118 4.01 -0.82 -10.24
C GLY A 118 4.56 -1.53 -9.00
N ILE A 119 3.90 -2.55 -8.46
CA ILE A 119 4.47 -3.30 -7.33
C ILE A 119 5.72 -4.09 -7.75
N ARG A 120 5.73 -4.68 -8.95
CA ARG A 120 6.93 -5.32 -9.52
C ARG A 120 8.06 -4.32 -9.70
N LEU A 121 7.78 -3.14 -10.24
CA LEU A 121 8.75 -2.06 -10.38
C LEU A 121 9.33 -1.65 -9.03
N PHE A 122 8.49 -1.38 -8.02
CA PHE A 122 8.98 -1.03 -6.70
C PHE A 122 9.81 -2.15 -6.07
N ILE A 123 9.43 -3.41 -6.22
CA ILE A 123 10.21 -4.54 -5.70
C ILE A 123 11.58 -4.60 -6.38
N ALA A 124 11.64 -4.41 -7.70
CA ALA A 124 12.91 -4.36 -8.42
C ALA A 124 13.82 -3.23 -7.92
N LEU A 125 13.26 -2.04 -7.68
CA LEU A 125 13.98 -0.88 -7.14
C LEU A 125 14.46 -1.11 -5.70
N LEU A 126 13.62 -1.72 -4.86
CA LEU A 126 13.99 -2.06 -3.49
C LEU A 126 15.12 -3.09 -3.46
N ARG A 127 15.10 -4.07 -4.38
CA ARG A 127 16.16 -5.08 -4.50
C ARG A 127 17.46 -4.50 -5.04
N SER A 128 17.41 -3.53 -5.94
CA SER A 128 18.61 -2.96 -6.57
C SER A 128 19.41 -2.04 -5.65
N GLY A 129 18.80 -1.55 -4.57
CA GLY A 129 19.47 -0.62 -3.65
C GLY A 129 19.66 0.79 -4.22
N VAL A 130 19.12 1.07 -5.42
CA VAL A 130 19.21 2.39 -6.06
C VAL A 130 18.51 3.43 -5.19
N LEU A 131 19.26 4.49 -4.85
CA LEU A 131 18.77 5.62 -4.06
C LEU A 131 17.98 6.57 -4.98
N PHE A 132 16.87 7.11 -4.47
CA PHE A 132 16.18 8.27 -5.02
C PHE A 132 16.56 9.52 -4.24
#